data_AF-A0AA38GAK2-F1
#
_entry.id   AF-A0AA38GAK2-F1
#
_cell.length_a   1.000
_cell.length_b   1.000
_cell.length_c   1.000
_cell.angle_alpha   90.00
_cell.angle_beta   90.00
_cell.angle_gamma   90.00
#
_symmetry.space_group_name_H-M   'P 1'
#
loop_
_entity.id
_entity.type
_entity.pdbx_description
1 polymer ?
#
loop_
_entity_poly.entity_id
_entity_poly.type
_entity_poly.pdbx_seq_one_letter_code
_entity_poly.pdbx_strand_id
1 'polypeptide(L)'
;MHEVLDNADERAHTYHEPLKTNKVNIGSEEEPKEAIIEGYWSEKEVSKIIDLLREFEDLFLRRYHELKGIHNSLGDMRIKLKEGVHPVQKRPYQMNPNLHVKVKEEIDKIIVLDIIKAVEELEWISLMVFNIKKDGRIRICVDYRDLNAVCIIDPFPTPFTEEILKGVTVCEVYSFKNGFLGYHH
;
A
#
# COMPACT_ATOMS: atom_id res chain seq x y z
N MET A 1 -4.21 -23.79 53.82
CA MET A 1 -5.52 -23.10 53.85
C MET A 1 -5.31 -21.67 54.31
N HIS A 2 -5.11 -20.72 53.41
CA HIS A 2 -6.12 -19.76 52.96
C HIS A 2 -5.50 -18.83 51.93
N GLU A 3 -6.26 -18.58 50.86
CA GLU A 3 -5.94 -17.74 49.71
C GLU A 3 -5.66 -16.28 50.10
N VAL A 4 -4.74 -15.65 49.38
CA VAL A 4 -4.90 -14.27 48.90
C VAL A 4 -4.35 -14.23 47.48
N LEU A 5 -5.17 -14.70 46.54
CA LEU A 5 -5.11 -14.24 45.16
C LEU A 5 -5.90 -12.92 45.06
N ASP A 6 -5.61 -12.17 44.01
CA ASP A 6 -6.36 -11.00 43.52
C ASP A 6 -6.03 -9.66 44.17
N ASN A 7 -4.95 -9.05 43.68
CA ASN A 7 -4.84 -7.59 43.63
C ASN A 7 -4.16 -7.14 42.33
N ALA A 8 -4.59 -7.75 41.22
CA ALA A 8 -4.11 -7.45 39.87
C ALA A 8 -5.27 -7.25 38.89
N ASP A 9 -6.33 -6.51 39.27
CA ASP A 9 -7.29 -6.00 38.27
C ASP A 9 -8.17 -4.84 38.77
N GLU A 10 -7.58 -3.68 39.11
CA GLU A 10 -8.38 -2.47 39.45
C GLU A 10 -7.94 -1.19 38.72
N ARG A 11 -7.24 -1.30 37.58
CA ARG A 11 -6.88 -0.11 36.76
C ARG A 11 -7.12 -0.24 35.25
N ALA A 12 -7.95 -1.16 34.82
CA ALA A 12 -8.48 -1.15 33.48
C ALA A 12 -9.98 -0.96 33.59
N HIS A 13 -10.47 0.28 33.47
CA HIS A 13 -11.82 0.68 33.01
C HIS A 13 -11.93 2.21 33.14
N THR A 14 -11.06 2.96 32.45
CA THR A 14 -11.34 4.36 32.14
C THR A 14 -12.42 4.34 31.05
N TYR A 15 -13.65 4.69 31.41
CA TYR A 15 -14.69 5.01 30.44
C TYR A 15 -14.24 6.27 29.68
N HIS A 16 -13.50 6.08 28.59
CA HIS A 16 -13.28 7.15 27.64
C HIS A 16 -14.64 7.46 27.00
N GLU A 17 -15.09 8.71 27.07
CA GLU A 17 -16.25 9.19 26.32
C GLU A 17 -16.13 8.75 24.85
N PRO A 18 -17.22 8.44 24.14
CA PRO A 18 -17.10 8.07 22.74
C PRO A 18 -16.35 9.16 21.96
N LEU A 19 -15.39 8.76 21.12
CA LEU A 19 -14.61 9.68 20.31
C LEU A 19 -15.56 10.55 19.46
N LYS A 20 -15.30 11.86 19.41
CA LYS A 20 -16.01 12.75 18.49
C LYS A 20 -15.52 12.46 17.07
N THR A 21 -16.40 11.94 16.22
CA THR A 21 -16.12 11.67 14.81
C THR A 21 -16.61 12.84 13.94
N ASN A 22 -15.70 13.45 13.17
CA ASN A 22 -16.03 14.45 12.17
C ASN A 22 -15.71 13.88 10.78
N LYS A 23 -16.70 13.80 9.90
CA LYS A 23 -16.51 13.43 8.49
C LYS A 23 -16.44 14.69 7.65
N VAL A 24 -15.38 14.83 6.87
CA VAL A 24 -15.11 16.05 6.10
C VAL A 24 -14.77 15.68 4.66
N ASN A 25 -15.35 16.38 3.70
CA ASN A 25 -14.88 16.34 2.33
C ASN A 25 -13.67 17.26 2.17
N ILE A 26 -12.51 16.68 1.85
CA ILE A 26 -11.27 17.40 1.55
C ILE A 26 -11.09 17.65 0.05
N GLY A 27 -11.83 16.94 -0.80
CA GLY A 27 -11.83 17.10 -2.27
C GLY A 27 -12.89 18.09 -2.75
N SER A 28 -13.19 18.05 -4.06
CA SER A 28 -14.25 18.88 -4.67
C SER A 28 -15.64 18.26 -4.48
N GLU A 29 -16.69 19.01 -4.85
CA GLU A 29 -18.07 18.47 -4.91
C GLU A 29 -18.22 17.41 -6.01
N GLU A 30 -17.47 17.55 -7.11
CA GLU A 30 -17.48 16.62 -8.25
C GLU A 30 -16.67 15.34 -7.95
N GLU A 31 -15.61 15.47 -7.15
CA GLU A 31 -14.71 14.39 -6.78
C GLU A 31 -14.46 14.36 -5.26
N PRO A 32 -15.44 13.89 -4.47
CA PRO A 32 -15.36 13.97 -3.02
C PRO A 32 -14.32 13.02 -2.43
N LYS A 33 -13.49 13.56 -1.54
CA LYS A 33 -12.53 12.82 -0.71
C LYS A 33 -12.93 12.94 0.76
N GLU A 34 -13.62 11.93 1.28
CA GLU A 34 -13.93 11.83 2.72
C GLU A 34 -12.67 11.56 3.57
N ALA A 35 -12.41 12.45 4.53
CA ALA A 35 -11.49 12.24 5.64
C ALA A 35 -12.30 12.07 6.94
N ILE A 36 -11.83 11.18 7.81
CA ILE A 36 -12.44 10.93 9.12
C ILE A 36 -11.47 11.46 10.17
N ILE A 37 -11.93 12.39 11.00
CA ILE A 37 -11.18 12.94 12.12
C ILE A 37 -11.87 12.49 13.39
N GLU A 38 -11.23 11.56 14.11
CA GLU A 38 -11.72 11.03 15.38
C GLU A 38 -10.79 11.47 16.52
N GLY A 39 -11.38 11.93 17.62
CA GLY A 39 -10.61 12.33 18.81
C GLY A 39 -11.24 13.47 19.60
N TYR A 40 -10.62 13.80 20.72
CA TYR A 40 -11.03 14.92 21.58
C TYR A 40 -10.32 16.22 21.17
N TRP A 41 -10.41 16.55 19.88
CA TRP A 41 -9.82 17.76 19.32
C TRP A 41 -10.74 18.96 19.53
N SER A 42 -10.17 20.11 19.88
CA SER A 42 -10.91 21.37 19.88
C SER A 42 -11.35 21.73 18.45
N GLU A 43 -12.42 22.53 18.32
CA GLU A 43 -12.91 22.95 16.99
C GLU A 43 -11.84 23.70 16.19
N LYS A 44 -10.97 24.44 16.88
CA LYS A 44 -9.84 25.15 16.27
C LYS A 44 -8.78 24.19 15.71
N GLU A 45 -8.49 23.10 16.42
CA GLU A 45 -7.55 22.07 15.94
C GLU A 45 -8.13 21.29 14.77
N VAL A 46 -9.41 20.91 14.86
CA VAL A 46 -10.11 20.25 13.75
C VAL A 46 -10.06 21.13 12.49
N SER A 47 -10.32 22.43 12.60
CA SER A 47 -10.23 23.36 11.46
C SER A 47 -8.84 23.35 10.83
N LYS A 48 -7.77 23.41 11.63
CA LYS A 48 -6.39 23.39 11.13
C LYS A 48 -6.04 22.07 10.42
N ILE A 49 -6.52 20.94 10.96
CA ILE A 49 -6.32 19.63 10.34
C ILE A 49 -7.03 19.58 8.99
N ILE A 50 -8.26 20.08 8.90
CA ILE A 50 -9.02 20.14 7.64
C ILE A 50 -8.29 21.00 6.60
N ASP A 51 -7.80 22.17 6.99
CA ASP A 51 -7.06 23.06 6.08
C ASP A 51 -5.80 22.37 5.55
N LEU A 52 -5.04 21.68 6.41
CA LEU A 52 -3.86 20.91 6.01
C LEU A 52 -4.22 19.75 5.07
N LEU A 53 -5.31 19.02 5.34
CA LEU A 53 -5.73 17.91 4.47
C LEU A 53 -6.20 18.40 3.09
N ARG A 54 -6.80 19.60 3.02
CA ARG A 54 -7.17 20.25 1.76
C ARG A 54 -5.97 20.78 1.00
N GLU A 55 -4.97 21.31 1.70
CA GLU A 55 -3.72 21.78 1.09
C GLU A 55 -2.97 20.66 0.36
N PHE A 56 -2.95 19.46 0.96
CA PHE A 56 -2.27 18.27 0.42
C PHE A 56 -3.23 17.22 -0.16
N GLU A 57 -4.38 17.65 -0.65
CA GLU A 57 -5.45 16.79 -1.17
C GLU A 57 -5.00 15.90 -2.35
N ASP A 58 -4.01 16.37 -3.11
CA ASP A 58 -3.38 15.68 -4.24
C ASP A 58 -2.51 14.48 -3.81
N LEU A 59 -1.98 14.48 -2.58
CA LEU A 59 -1.18 13.37 -2.03
C LEU A 59 -2.05 12.16 -1.62
N PHE A 60 -3.35 12.37 -1.40
CA PHE A 60 -4.27 11.33 -0.93
C PHE A 60 -5.00 10.65 -2.09
N LEU A 61 -4.27 9.79 -2.81
CA LEU A 61 -4.84 8.96 -3.88
C LEU A 61 -5.81 7.92 -3.33
N ARG A 62 -6.99 7.77 -3.95
CA ARG A 62 -8.03 6.79 -3.57
C ARG A 62 -8.12 5.64 -4.55
N ARG A 63 -7.87 5.91 -5.82
CA ARG A 63 -8.17 5.02 -6.94
C ARG A 63 -6.89 4.74 -7.71
N TYR A 64 -6.84 3.55 -8.28
CA TYR A 64 -5.74 3.12 -9.16
C TYR A 64 -5.47 4.13 -10.27
N HIS A 65 -6.53 4.73 -10.83
CA HIS A 65 -6.39 5.63 -11.96
C HIS A 65 -5.89 7.05 -11.62
N GLU A 66 -5.75 7.37 -10.33
CA GLU A 66 -5.12 8.61 -9.88
C GLU A 66 -3.59 8.47 -9.77
N LEU A 67 -3.05 7.26 -9.89
CA LEU A 67 -1.62 7.05 -10.02
C LEU A 67 -1.15 7.70 -11.32
N LYS A 68 -0.33 8.73 -11.19
CA LYS A 68 0.54 9.19 -12.27
C LYS A 68 1.66 8.16 -12.31
N GLY A 69 1.64 7.27 -13.31
CA GLY A 69 2.61 6.17 -13.45
C GLY A 69 4.07 6.66 -13.49
N ILE A 70 5.00 5.70 -13.61
CA ILE A 70 6.46 5.81 -13.57
C ILE A 70 6.97 7.25 -13.71
N HIS A 71 7.14 7.93 -12.58
CA HIS A 71 7.70 9.27 -12.59
C HIS A 71 9.24 9.15 -12.69
N ASN A 72 9.77 9.26 -13.91
CA ASN A 72 11.20 9.12 -14.25
C ASN A 72 12.16 10.06 -13.49
N SER A 73 11.70 10.85 -12.52
CA SER A 73 12.53 11.78 -11.75
C SER A 73 13.36 11.12 -10.64
N LEU A 74 12.99 9.92 -10.19
CA LEU A 74 13.66 9.23 -9.06
C LEU A 74 14.77 8.26 -9.48
N GLY A 75 14.94 8.05 -10.79
CA GLY A 75 15.91 7.13 -11.38
C GLY A 75 15.37 5.72 -11.62
N ASP A 76 16.07 4.96 -12.45
CA ASP A 76 15.64 3.61 -12.84
C ASP A 76 16.08 2.54 -11.84
N MET A 77 15.15 1.71 -11.39
CA MET A 77 15.48 0.51 -10.62
C MET A 77 16.05 -0.57 -11.56
N ARG A 78 17.31 -0.96 -11.35
CA ARG A 78 17.97 -2.04 -12.11
C ARG A 78 18.05 -3.31 -11.28
N ILE A 79 17.43 -4.38 -11.78
CA ILE A 79 17.54 -5.72 -11.20
C ILE A 79 18.87 -6.34 -11.66
N LYS A 80 19.82 -6.52 -10.74
CA LYS A 80 21.11 -7.16 -11.02
C LYS A 80 20.97 -8.68 -10.92
N LEU A 81 21.44 -9.40 -11.93
CA LEU A 81 21.45 -10.86 -11.97
C LEU A 81 22.86 -11.40 -11.69
N LYS A 82 22.94 -12.63 -11.16
CA LYS A 82 24.21 -13.36 -11.04
C LYS A 82 24.80 -13.62 -12.43
N GLU A 83 26.13 -13.70 -12.51
CA GLU A 83 26.84 -13.95 -13.76
C GLU A 83 26.56 -15.37 -14.29
N GLY A 84 26.49 -15.54 -15.61
CA GLY A 84 26.28 -16.84 -16.26
C GLY A 84 24.85 -17.40 -16.16
N VAL A 85 23.88 -16.58 -15.77
CA VAL A 85 22.47 -16.99 -15.70
C VAL A 85 21.81 -16.95 -17.06
N HIS A 86 21.05 -18.00 -17.38
CA HIS A 86 20.22 -18.05 -18.58
C HIS A 86 18.76 -17.67 -18.27
N PRO A 87 18.08 -16.95 -19.19
CA PRO A 87 16.67 -16.63 -19.05
C PRO A 87 15.76 -17.85 -18.94
N VAL A 88 14.72 -17.72 -18.11
CA VAL A 88 13.67 -18.74 -17.97
C VAL A 88 12.39 -18.26 -18.62
N GLN A 89 11.80 -19.12 -19.44
CA GLN A 89 10.50 -18.88 -20.07
C GLN A 89 9.47 -19.91 -19.59
N LYS A 90 8.51 -19.46 -18.77
CA LYS A 90 7.40 -20.29 -18.32
C LYS A 90 6.23 -20.23 -19.30
N ARG A 91 5.61 -21.38 -19.52
CA ARG A 91 4.36 -21.46 -20.29
C ARG A 91 3.20 -20.88 -19.46
N PRO A 92 2.37 -19.98 -20.02
CA PRO A 92 1.16 -19.51 -19.36
C PRO A 92 0.19 -20.65 -19.05
N TYR A 93 -0.55 -20.53 -17.94
CA TYR A 93 -1.61 -21.48 -17.63
C TYR A 93 -2.80 -21.32 -18.58
N GLN A 94 -3.45 -22.44 -18.89
CA GLN A 94 -4.78 -22.40 -19.49
C GLN A 94 -5.78 -21.87 -18.46
N MET A 95 -6.58 -20.91 -18.88
CA MET A 95 -7.54 -20.24 -18.02
C MET A 95 -8.96 -20.49 -18.50
N ASN A 96 -9.89 -20.58 -17.55
CA ASN A 96 -11.32 -20.58 -17.87
C ASN A 96 -11.67 -19.28 -18.64
N PRO A 97 -12.41 -19.34 -19.76
CA PRO A 97 -12.77 -18.17 -20.56
C PRO A 97 -13.41 -17.03 -19.75
N ASN A 98 -14.25 -17.34 -18.76
CA ASN A 98 -14.91 -16.34 -17.92
C ASN A 98 -13.92 -15.58 -17.02
N LEU A 99 -12.86 -16.25 -16.58
CA LEU A 99 -11.80 -15.63 -15.79
C LEU A 99 -10.85 -14.83 -16.70
N HIS A 100 -10.61 -15.31 -17.92
CA HIS A 100 -9.77 -14.63 -18.89
C HIS A 100 -10.29 -13.22 -19.21
N VAL A 101 -11.60 -13.05 -19.37
CA VAL A 101 -12.21 -11.73 -19.61
C VAL A 101 -11.90 -10.76 -18.46
N LYS A 102 -12.11 -11.19 -17.22
CA LYS A 102 -11.86 -10.34 -16.04
C LYS A 102 -10.37 -10.02 -15.84
N VAL A 103 -9.50 -10.99 -16.11
CA VAL A 103 -8.05 -10.77 -16.05
C VAL A 103 -7.62 -9.76 -17.11
N LYS A 104 -8.13 -9.90 -18.34
CA LYS A 104 -7.85 -8.96 -19.43
C LYS A 104 -8.29 -7.54 -19.08
N GLU A 105 -9.51 -7.37 -18.55
CA GLU A 105 -10.00 -6.06 -18.11
C GLU A 105 -9.07 -5.40 -17.06
N GLU A 106 -8.47 -6.19 -16.18
CA GLU A 106 -7.54 -5.68 -15.18
C GLU A 106 -6.17 -5.35 -15.79
N ILE A 107 -5.67 -6.16 -16.73
CA ILE A 107 -4.45 -5.86 -17.50
C ILE A 107 -4.61 -4.55 -18.27
N ASP A 108 -5.74 -4.37 -18.97
CA ASP A 108 -6.00 -3.20 -19.79
C ASP A 108 -5.99 -1.91 -18.94
N LYS A 109 -6.52 -1.95 -17.71
CA LYS A 109 -6.43 -0.82 -16.77
C LYS A 109 -4.98 -0.48 -16.40
N ILE A 110 -4.16 -1.49 -16.12
CA ILE A 110 -2.76 -1.31 -15.71
C ILE A 110 -1.92 -0.76 -16.90
N ILE A 111 -2.26 -1.15 -18.14
CA ILE A 111 -1.67 -0.59 -19.37
C ILE A 111 -2.05 0.88 -19.55
N VAL A 112 -3.33 1.23 -19.40
CA VAL A 112 -3.80 2.63 -19.51
C VAL A 112 -3.12 3.54 -18.48
N LEU A 113 -2.71 2.98 -17.33
CA LEU A 113 -1.99 3.69 -16.28
C LEU A 113 -0.47 3.79 -16.50
N ASP A 114 0.03 3.29 -17.62
CA ASP A 114 1.45 3.26 -17.96
C ASP A 114 2.32 2.47 -16.95
N ILE A 115 1.70 1.62 -16.12
CA ILE A 115 2.42 0.79 -15.13
C ILE A 115 3.11 -0.39 -15.82
N ILE A 116 2.49 -0.95 -16.88
CA ILE A 116 3.08 -2.01 -17.72
C ILE A 116 2.96 -1.66 -19.20
N LYS A 117 3.87 -2.18 -20.02
CA LYS A 117 3.92 -1.98 -21.47
C LYS A 117 4.09 -3.31 -22.20
N ALA A 118 3.56 -3.40 -23.41
CA ALA A 118 3.83 -4.52 -24.29
C ALA A 118 5.30 -4.49 -24.74
N VAL A 119 5.92 -5.67 -24.79
CA VAL A 119 7.32 -5.86 -25.22
C VAL A 119 7.33 -6.93 -26.31
N GLU A 120 8.05 -6.67 -27.39
CA GLU A 120 8.08 -7.56 -28.58
C GLU A 120 9.07 -8.72 -28.43
N GLU A 121 10.22 -8.48 -27.79
CA GLU A 121 11.27 -9.48 -27.58
C GLU A 121 11.40 -9.81 -26.10
N LEU A 122 11.06 -11.06 -25.75
CA LEU A 122 11.08 -11.54 -24.36
C LEU A 122 12.10 -12.66 -24.19
N GLU A 123 13.14 -12.39 -23.43
CA GLU A 123 14.07 -13.42 -22.96
C GLU A 123 13.50 -14.14 -21.72
N TRP A 124 12.90 -13.38 -20.81
CA TRP A 124 12.30 -13.87 -19.58
C TRP A 124 10.77 -13.87 -19.65
N ILE A 125 10.15 -14.99 -19.28
CA ILE A 125 8.70 -15.08 -19.16
C ILE A 125 8.35 -15.69 -17.80
N SER A 126 7.93 -14.83 -16.88
CA SER A 126 7.35 -15.27 -15.60
C SER A 126 5.88 -15.62 -15.77
N LEU A 127 5.42 -16.54 -14.94
CA LEU A 127 4.04 -17.00 -14.95
C LEU A 127 3.13 -15.97 -14.29
N MET A 128 2.09 -15.54 -15.01
CA MET A 128 1.02 -14.73 -14.42
C MET A 128 0.12 -15.63 -13.57
N VAL A 129 -0.10 -15.21 -12.33
CA VAL A 129 -1.05 -15.82 -11.40
C VAL A 129 -2.05 -14.76 -10.96
N PHE A 130 -3.20 -15.17 -10.46
CA PHE A 130 -4.20 -14.22 -9.98
C PHE A 130 -4.88 -14.74 -8.73
N ASN A 131 -5.39 -13.82 -7.93
CA ASN A 131 -6.19 -14.12 -6.75
C ASN A 131 -7.49 -13.32 -6.80
N ILE A 132 -8.61 -13.95 -6.41
CA ILE A 132 -9.90 -13.28 -6.29
C ILE A 132 -10.06 -12.86 -4.84
N LYS A 133 -10.14 -11.56 -4.61
CA LYS A 133 -10.41 -10.97 -3.28
C LYS A 133 -11.84 -11.28 -2.84
N LYS A 134 -12.11 -11.13 -1.54
CA LYS A 134 -13.45 -11.33 -0.94
C LYS A 134 -14.54 -10.46 -1.59
N ASP A 135 -14.16 -9.28 -2.10
CA ASP A 135 -15.04 -8.35 -2.81
C ASP A 135 -15.21 -8.67 -4.31
N GLY A 136 -14.67 -9.80 -4.78
CA GLY A 136 -14.76 -10.25 -6.17
C GLY A 136 -13.73 -9.61 -7.11
N ARG A 137 -12.91 -8.66 -6.64
CA ARG A 137 -11.84 -8.06 -7.46
C ARG A 137 -10.72 -9.06 -7.73
N ILE A 138 -10.17 -9.01 -8.93
CA ILE A 138 -9.00 -9.79 -9.31
C ILE A 138 -7.75 -8.99 -8.96
N ARG A 139 -6.77 -9.65 -8.32
CA ARG A 139 -5.41 -9.15 -8.20
C ARG A 139 -4.51 -9.97 -9.11
N ILE A 140 -3.92 -9.31 -10.09
CA ILE A 140 -2.87 -9.89 -10.94
C ILE A 140 -1.58 -9.93 -10.14
N CYS A 141 -0.88 -11.06 -10.21
CA CYS A 141 0.42 -11.27 -9.61
C CYS A 141 1.34 -11.92 -10.64
N VAL A 142 2.64 -11.71 -10.50
CA VAL A 142 3.64 -12.37 -11.33
C VAL A 142 4.50 -13.26 -10.44
N ASP A 143 4.68 -14.51 -10.85
CA ASP A 143 5.55 -15.47 -10.15
C ASP A 143 7.02 -15.21 -10.50
N TYR A 144 7.65 -14.37 -9.68
CA TYR A 144 9.07 -14.03 -9.79
C TYR A 144 10.01 -15.02 -9.10
N ARG A 145 9.57 -16.20 -8.65
CA ARG A 145 10.46 -17.12 -7.90
C ARG A 145 11.76 -17.45 -8.63
N ASP A 146 11.67 -17.75 -9.93
CA ASP A 146 12.85 -18.11 -10.74
C ASP A 146 13.76 -16.89 -10.94
N LEU A 147 13.19 -15.71 -11.17
CA LEU A 147 13.92 -14.44 -11.26
C LEU A 147 14.61 -14.11 -9.92
N ASN A 148 13.88 -14.16 -8.82
CA ASN A 148 14.38 -13.85 -7.48
C ASN A 148 15.51 -14.79 -7.05
N ALA A 149 15.50 -16.06 -7.48
CA ALA A 149 16.57 -17.01 -7.17
C ALA A 149 17.93 -16.62 -7.81
N VAL A 150 17.89 -15.91 -8.93
CA VAL A 150 19.08 -15.49 -9.69
C VAL A 150 19.44 -14.02 -9.50
N CYS A 151 18.56 -13.22 -8.86
CA CYS A 151 18.86 -11.85 -8.48
C CYS A 151 20.01 -11.78 -7.45
N ILE A 152 20.85 -10.75 -7.59
CA ILE A 152 21.79 -10.34 -6.56
C ILE A 152 20.99 -9.57 -5.50
N ILE A 153 21.08 -9.99 -4.25
CA ILE A 153 20.43 -9.31 -3.13
C ILE A 153 21.23 -8.04 -2.82
N ASP A 154 20.55 -6.90 -2.86
CA ASP A 154 21.09 -5.59 -2.50
C ASP A 154 20.33 -5.08 -1.26
N PRO A 155 20.75 -5.48 -0.04
CA PRO A 155 19.99 -5.17 1.16
C PRO A 155 20.14 -3.69 1.53
N PHE A 156 19.04 -2.96 1.52
CA PHE A 156 18.98 -1.63 2.13
C PHE A 156 18.83 -1.77 3.65
N PRO A 157 19.64 -1.06 4.46
CA PRO A 157 19.53 -1.15 5.91
C PRO A 157 18.22 -0.54 6.39
N THR A 158 17.26 -1.40 6.72
CA THR A 158 16.02 -1.02 7.38
C THR A 158 16.26 -0.99 8.90
N PRO A 159 16.00 0.13 9.60
CA PRO A 159 16.16 0.19 11.05
C PRO A 159 15.19 -0.76 11.75
N PHE A 160 15.56 -1.21 12.95
CA PHE A 160 14.66 -1.99 13.78
C PHE A 160 13.50 -1.13 14.27
N THR A 161 12.32 -1.73 14.45
CA THR A 161 11.15 -1.01 14.94
C THR A 161 11.44 -0.33 16.28
N GLU A 162 12.19 -0.98 17.18
CA GLU A 162 12.58 -0.41 18.48
C GLU A 162 13.45 0.84 18.34
N GLU A 163 14.30 0.93 17.32
CA GLU A 163 15.14 2.11 17.06
C GLU A 163 14.28 3.28 16.59
N ILE A 164 13.35 3.03 15.67
CA ILE A 164 12.38 4.02 15.21
C ILE A 164 11.55 4.52 16.40
N LEU A 165 11.03 3.59 17.22
CA LEU A 165 10.19 3.93 18.38
C LEU A 165 10.93 4.79 19.40
N LYS A 166 12.19 4.45 19.73
CA LYS A 166 13.03 5.27 20.63
C LYS A 166 13.17 6.70 20.11
N GLY A 167 13.39 6.87 18.82
CA GLY A 167 13.56 8.18 18.18
C GLY A 167 12.32 9.08 18.29
N VAL A 168 11.13 8.50 18.40
CA VAL A 168 9.88 9.26 18.45
C VAL A 168 9.32 9.43 19.87
N THR A 169 9.90 8.80 20.90
CA THR A 169 9.41 8.88 22.30
C THR A 169 9.30 10.29 22.89
N VAL A 170 10.05 11.26 22.34
CA VAL A 170 10.03 12.66 22.77
C VAL A 170 8.97 13.50 22.05
N CYS A 171 8.25 12.91 21.09
CA CYS A 171 7.22 13.59 20.32
C CYS A 171 5.87 13.56 21.06
N GLU A 172 5.20 14.71 21.11
CA GLU A 172 3.86 14.84 21.68
C GLU A 172 2.77 14.41 20.68
N VAL A 173 3.05 14.51 19.38
CA VAL A 173 2.11 14.22 18.29
C VAL A 173 2.79 13.34 17.25
N TYR A 174 2.07 12.32 16.79
CA TYR A 174 2.53 11.35 15.79
C TYR A 174 1.59 11.37 14.59
N SER A 175 2.13 11.31 13.38
CA SER A 175 1.37 11.13 12.16
C SER A 175 1.85 9.88 11.44
N PHE A 176 0.93 8.96 11.15
CA PHE A 176 1.21 7.76 10.38
C PHE A 176 0.74 7.95 8.95
N LYS A 177 1.63 7.72 7.99
CA LYS A 177 1.33 7.76 6.56
C LYS A 177 1.65 6.41 5.94
N ASN A 178 0.84 5.99 4.98
CA ASN A 178 1.09 4.78 4.20
C ASN A 178 1.13 5.14 2.72
N GLY A 179 2.18 4.70 2.01
CA GLY A 179 2.30 4.89 0.57
C GLY A 179 1.34 3.95 -0.17
N PHE A 180 0.15 4.45 -0.52
CA PHE A 180 -0.81 3.66 -1.29
C PHE A 180 -0.19 3.24 -2.63
N LEU A 181 -0.08 1.93 -2.83
CA LEU A 181 0.55 1.34 -4.02
C LEU A 181 1.99 1.82 -4.27
N GLY A 182 2.76 2.06 -3.21
CA GLY A 182 4.13 2.59 -3.26
C GLY A 182 5.08 1.90 -4.26
N TYR A 183 4.86 0.63 -4.59
CA TYR A 183 5.65 -0.11 -5.60
C TYR A 183 5.38 0.29 -7.06
N HIS A 184 4.31 1.06 -7.33
CA HIS A 184 3.89 1.46 -8.68
C HIS A 184 4.11 2.95 -8.97
N HIS A 185 4.78 3.69 -8.07
CA HIS A 185 5.17 5.10 -8.25
C HIS A 185 6.55 5.23 -8.89
#